data_AF-A0A258SPQ6-F1
#
_entry.id   AF-A0A258SPQ6-F1
#
_cell.length_a   1.000
_cell.length_b   1.000
_cell.length_c   1.000
_cell.angle_alpha   90.00
_cell.angle_beta   90.00
_cell.angle_gamma   90.00
#
_symmetry.space_group_name_H-M   'P 1'
#
loop_
_entity.id
_entity.type
_entity.pdbx_description
1 polymer ?
#
loop_
_entity_poly.entity_id
_entity_poly.type
_entity_poly.pdbx_seq_one_letter_code
_entity_poly.pdbx_strand_id
1 'polypeptide(L)'
;MSAGQRLQHHNNNIDAALLGKIMLARFLELPLRAFDRLVTQTESSTGFNALRPWVTVGRLEDAWVAHDADGIPQAKASPILGDIHEAGQNLIFLYHRDGYAREYRFDEEGMNRLMAREETPKDFAWTLHRLRLINTRNRLTHALIQAVLVSQAAYLRSGQALSLNPLTQAEISSQLRSESSLSMVADPGRISRLVRGLSIALANGKAVPLNTLFPKPRQVHCHFVDHLIKTEKTFVEEGLIRGPLTDEAIAAILKREHGIRLSRRTVANIRHDLAIPDYKRRSQRTDYLAATEGFSALVPLTAQALRTAVPAQSGVYEIRTPFTFRLSGEEKNWPGKSVPVV
;
A
#
# COMPACT_ATOMS: atom_id res chain seq x y z
N MET A 1 3.93 55.68 31.54
CA MET A 1 4.16 54.54 32.46
C MET A 1 2.80 54.23 33.07
N SER A 2 2.13 53.11 32.86
CA SER A 2 2.58 51.73 32.96
C SER A 2 1.81 50.83 31.98
N ALA A 3 2.53 49.93 31.31
CA ALA A 3 1.98 48.91 30.44
C ALA A 3 1.59 47.68 31.29
N GLY A 4 0.30 47.35 31.33
CA GLY A 4 -0.20 46.10 31.90
C GLY A 4 -0.57 45.12 30.78
N GLN A 5 0.40 44.37 30.27
CA GLN A 5 0.15 43.23 29.38
C GLN A 5 -0.61 42.14 30.15
N ARG A 6 -1.88 41.92 29.78
CA ARG A 6 -2.61 40.69 30.12
C ARG A 6 -2.05 39.55 29.26
N LEU A 7 -1.21 38.72 29.87
CA LEU A 7 -0.89 37.39 29.36
C LEU A 7 -2.18 36.54 29.39
N GLN A 8 -2.82 36.40 28.24
CA GLN A 8 -3.88 35.42 28.03
C GLN A 8 -3.23 34.03 27.95
N HIS A 9 -3.22 33.31 29.07
CA HIS A 9 -2.97 31.88 29.08
C HIS A 9 -4.04 31.17 28.25
N HIS A 10 -3.68 30.77 27.02
CA HIS A 10 -4.51 29.90 26.19
C HIS A 10 -4.49 28.51 26.82
N ASN A 11 -5.58 28.17 27.51
CA ASN A 11 -5.76 26.86 28.11
C ASN A 11 -6.06 25.86 26.98
N ASN A 12 -5.01 25.17 26.51
CA ASN A 12 -5.06 24.15 25.47
C ASN A 12 -5.75 22.86 25.97
N ASN A 13 -7.02 22.96 26.37
CA ASN A 13 -7.78 21.78 26.78
C ASN A 13 -8.27 21.07 25.52
N ILE A 14 -7.56 20.02 25.10
CA ILE A 14 -7.93 19.21 23.94
C ILE A 14 -9.30 18.55 24.24
N ASP A 15 -10.30 18.84 23.41
CA ASP A 15 -11.62 18.22 23.49
C ASP A 15 -11.52 16.68 23.45
N ALA A 16 -12.28 16.00 24.31
CA ALA A 16 -12.28 14.54 24.45
C ALA A 16 -12.63 13.84 23.12
N ALA A 17 -13.53 14.43 22.31
CA ALA A 17 -13.88 13.88 21.00
C ALA A 17 -12.69 13.97 20.02
N LEU A 18 -11.93 15.07 20.07
CA LEU A 18 -10.71 15.23 19.26
C LEU A 18 -9.62 14.26 19.71
N LEU A 19 -9.44 14.08 21.02
CA LEU A 19 -8.49 13.10 21.57
C LEU A 19 -8.83 11.67 21.12
N GLY A 20 -10.11 11.29 21.17
CA GLY A 20 -10.58 9.99 20.68
C GLY A 20 -10.28 9.78 19.20
N LYS A 21 -10.48 10.80 18.35
CA LYS A 21 -10.12 10.75 16.93
C LYS A 21 -8.62 10.57 16.73
N ILE A 22 -7.78 11.30 17.47
CA ILE A 22 -6.32 11.18 17.40
C ILE A 22 -5.85 9.79 17.82
N MET A 23 -6.41 9.26 18.91
CA MET A 23 -6.07 7.93 19.41
C MET A 23 -6.44 6.85 18.41
N LEU A 24 -7.66 6.88 17.86
CA LEU A 24 -8.06 5.94 16.81
C LEU A 24 -7.15 6.05 15.58
N ALA A 25 -6.86 7.26 15.13
CA ALA A 25 -5.94 7.51 14.02
C ALA A 25 -4.58 6.84 14.22
N ARG A 26 -3.94 7.06 15.38
CA ARG A 26 -2.66 6.42 15.72
C ARG A 26 -2.79 4.90 15.80
N PHE A 27 -3.92 4.41 16.32
CA PHE A 27 -4.18 2.99 16.47
C PHE A 27 -4.33 2.26 15.12
N LEU A 28 -4.98 2.90 14.14
CA LEU A 28 -5.10 2.37 12.77
C LEU A 28 -3.73 2.26 12.07
N GLU A 29 -2.80 3.15 12.38
CA GLU A 29 -1.45 3.18 11.79
C GLU A 29 -0.47 2.18 12.45
N LEU A 30 -0.85 1.50 13.54
CA LEU A 30 0.09 0.59 14.23
C LEU A 30 0.56 -0.52 13.28
N PRO A 31 1.87 -0.81 13.21
CA PRO A 31 2.37 -1.95 12.46
C PRO A 31 1.79 -3.27 12.98
N LEU A 32 1.60 -4.26 12.10
CA LEU A 32 0.98 -5.55 12.45
C LEU A 32 1.61 -6.25 13.65
N ARG A 33 2.94 -6.21 13.78
CA ARG A 33 3.65 -6.78 14.93
C ARG A 33 3.34 -6.06 16.25
N ALA A 34 3.25 -4.73 16.20
CA ALA A 34 2.94 -3.93 17.38
C ALA A 34 1.47 -4.09 17.78
N PHE A 35 0.58 -4.13 16.79
CA PHE A 35 -0.83 -4.39 16.99
C PHE A 35 -1.08 -5.77 17.62
N ASP A 36 -0.48 -6.83 17.08
CA ASP A 36 -0.62 -8.19 17.61
C ASP A 36 -0.14 -8.29 19.07
N ARG A 37 1.04 -7.74 19.38
CA ARG A 37 1.53 -7.64 20.77
C ARG A 37 0.56 -6.89 21.68
N LEU A 38 -0.05 -5.82 21.19
CA LEU A 38 -1.04 -5.06 21.94
C LEU A 38 -2.30 -5.88 22.21
N VAL A 39 -2.76 -6.67 21.24
CA VAL A 39 -3.89 -7.60 21.44
C VAL A 39 -3.54 -8.61 22.53
N THR A 40 -2.41 -9.31 22.42
CA THR A 40 -1.97 -10.28 23.42
C THR A 40 -1.80 -9.65 24.81
N GLN A 41 -1.17 -8.47 24.89
CA GLN A 41 -0.99 -7.76 26.15
C GLN A 41 -2.33 -7.37 26.77
N THR A 42 -3.29 -6.92 25.96
CA THR A 42 -4.63 -6.56 26.41
C THR A 42 -5.35 -7.79 26.97
N GLU A 43 -5.35 -8.90 26.24
CA GLU A 43 -5.98 -10.16 26.69
C GLU A 43 -5.31 -10.76 27.94
N SER A 44 -4.01 -10.53 28.14
CA SER A 44 -3.27 -10.98 29.34
C SER A 44 -3.42 -10.07 30.57
N SER A 45 -4.08 -8.91 30.42
CA SER A 45 -4.15 -7.91 31.49
C SER A 45 -5.15 -8.27 32.59
N THR A 46 -4.90 -7.79 33.80
CA THR A 46 -5.84 -7.90 34.94
C THR A 46 -7.19 -7.26 34.62
N GLY A 47 -7.19 -6.12 33.93
CA GLY A 47 -8.40 -5.44 33.48
C GLY A 47 -9.24 -6.28 32.52
N PHE A 48 -8.62 -7.07 31.64
CA PHE A 48 -9.34 -7.96 30.74
C PHE A 48 -9.95 -9.15 31.48
N ASN A 49 -9.21 -9.74 32.42
CA ASN A 49 -9.74 -10.79 33.28
C ASN A 49 -10.96 -10.32 34.09
N ALA A 50 -10.94 -9.07 34.56
CA ALA A 50 -12.08 -8.45 35.22
C ALA A 50 -13.27 -8.23 34.27
N LEU A 51 -13.02 -7.99 32.97
CA LEU A 51 -14.05 -7.77 31.94
C LEU A 51 -14.69 -9.05 31.41
N ARG A 52 -14.09 -10.23 31.62
CA ARG A 52 -14.56 -11.51 31.06
C ARG A 52 -16.06 -11.81 31.25
N PRO A 53 -16.72 -11.48 32.37
CA PRO A 53 -18.15 -11.74 32.52
C PRO A 53 -19.03 -10.97 31.53
N TRP A 54 -18.53 -9.87 30.96
CA TRP A 54 -19.29 -8.97 30.06
C TRP A 54 -18.71 -8.90 28.64
N VAL A 55 -17.62 -9.63 28.39
CA VAL A 55 -16.93 -9.61 27.10
C VAL A 55 -16.78 -11.03 26.59
N THR A 56 -17.44 -11.30 25.47
CA THR A 56 -17.24 -12.55 24.73
C THR A 56 -16.17 -12.34 23.68
N VAL A 57 -15.13 -13.18 23.71
CA VAL A 57 -14.11 -13.22 22.67
C VAL A 57 -14.58 -14.12 21.55
N GLY A 58 -14.62 -13.57 20.35
CA GLY A 58 -14.96 -14.30 19.14
C GLY A 58 -14.06 -13.90 17.98
N ARG A 59 -14.55 -14.22 16.79
CA ARG A 59 -13.93 -13.88 15.52
C ARG A 59 -14.94 -13.12 14.68
N LEU A 60 -14.45 -12.26 13.80
CA LEU A 60 -15.26 -11.66 12.75
C LEU A 60 -15.92 -12.75 11.91
N GLU A 61 -17.17 -12.51 11.54
CA GLU A 61 -17.94 -13.38 10.66
C GLU A 61 -17.18 -13.58 9.33
N ASP A 62 -17.18 -14.81 8.82
CA ASP A 62 -16.47 -15.22 7.59
C ASP A 62 -14.96 -14.97 7.56
N ALA A 63 -14.33 -14.66 8.70
CA ALA A 63 -12.89 -14.54 8.80
C ALA A 63 -12.22 -15.90 9.07
N TRP A 64 -11.25 -16.22 8.23
CA TRP A 64 -10.45 -17.45 8.32
C TRP A 64 -9.05 -17.14 8.82
N VAL A 65 -8.48 -18.00 9.66
CA VAL A 65 -7.11 -17.83 10.17
C VAL A 65 -6.28 -19.04 9.75
N ALA A 66 -5.01 -18.84 9.41
CA ALA A 66 -4.13 -19.89 8.88
C ALA A 66 -3.98 -21.14 9.78
N HIS A 67 -4.32 -21.06 11.07
CA HIS A 67 -4.39 -22.22 11.97
C HIS A 67 -5.52 -23.21 11.61
N ASP A 68 -6.52 -22.76 10.84
CA ASP A 68 -7.63 -23.59 10.36
C ASP A 68 -7.25 -24.40 9.10
N ALA A 69 -6.08 -24.14 8.50
CA ALA A 69 -5.56 -24.85 7.34
C ALA A 69 -4.38 -25.74 7.78
N ASP A 70 -4.56 -27.05 7.77
CA ASP A 70 -3.53 -28.02 8.13
C ASP A 70 -2.22 -27.76 7.36
N GLY A 71 -1.11 -27.59 8.08
CA GLY A 71 0.24 -27.66 7.52
C GLY A 71 0.94 -26.33 7.17
N ILE A 72 0.37 -25.15 7.45
CA ILE A 72 1.09 -23.88 7.25
C ILE A 72 1.95 -23.58 8.50
N PRO A 73 3.31 -23.55 8.39
CA PRO A 73 4.16 -23.23 9.52
C PRO A 73 3.83 -21.85 10.06
N GLN A 74 3.75 -21.72 11.38
CA GLN A 74 3.57 -20.44 12.09
C GLN A 74 4.70 -19.48 11.66
N ALA A 75 4.45 -18.66 10.65
CA ALA A 75 5.48 -17.85 10.04
C ALA A 75 5.96 -16.79 11.04
N LYS A 76 7.26 -16.83 11.34
CA LYS A 76 7.98 -15.81 12.12
C LYS A 76 7.49 -14.42 11.73
N ALA A 77 6.84 -13.73 12.66
CA ALA A 77 6.42 -12.32 12.61
C ALA A 77 6.41 -11.70 11.19
N SER A 78 5.60 -12.22 10.28
CA SER A 78 5.55 -11.71 8.91
C SER A 78 4.97 -10.29 8.93
N PRO A 79 5.48 -9.34 8.13
CA PRO A 79 4.85 -8.03 7.94
C PRO A 79 3.58 -8.10 7.08
N ILE A 80 3.07 -9.31 6.82
CA ILE A 80 1.93 -9.62 5.98
C ILE A 80 0.72 -9.89 6.88
N LEU A 81 -0.44 -9.33 6.51
CA LEU A 81 -1.70 -9.48 7.24
C LEU A 81 -2.28 -10.90 7.07
N GLY A 82 -2.17 -11.44 5.88
CA GLY A 82 -2.75 -12.71 5.47
C GLY A 82 -2.54 -12.99 3.99
N ASP A 83 -2.99 -14.17 3.58
CA ASP A 83 -2.86 -14.71 2.23
C ASP A 83 -4.22 -14.77 1.52
N ILE A 84 -4.20 -14.57 0.22
CA ILE A 84 -5.37 -14.79 -0.64
C ILE A 84 -5.30 -16.20 -1.21
N HIS A 85 -6.39 -16.94 -1.05
CA HIS A 85 -6.55 -18.28 -1.61
C HIS A 85 -7.74 -18.32 -2.57
N GLU A 86 -7.64 -19.22 -3.54
CA GLU A 86 -8.73 -19.49 -4.47
C GLU A 86 -9.53 -20.70 -3.98
N ALA A 87 -10.82 -20.47 -3.75
CA ALA A 87 -11.79 -21.49 -3.35
C ALA A 87 -12.83 -21.61 -4.48
N GLY A 88 -12.49 -22.39 -5.50
CA GLY A 88 -13.29 -22.50 -6.73
C GLY A 88 -13.34 -21.16 -7.48
N GLN A 89 -14.52 -20.58 -7.65
CA GLN A 89 -14.69 -19.27 -8.30
C GLN A 89 -14.56 -18.07 -7.35
N ASN A 90 -14.43 -18.31 -6.05
CA ASN A 90 -14.35 -17.25 -5.05
C ASN A 90 -12.91 -17.11 -4.53
N LEU A 91 -12.57 -15.89 -4.12
CA LEU A 91 -11.35 -15.63 -3.37
C LEU A 91 -11.68 -15.59 -1.89
N ILE A 92 -10.84 -16.21 -1.07
CA ILE A 92 -10.92 -16.15 0.38
C ILE A 92 -9.64 -15.54 0.93
N PHE A 93 -9.73 -14.90 2.09
CA PHE A 93 -8.58 -14.30 2.77
C PHE A 93 -8.31 -15.02 4.09
N LEU A 94 -7.09 -15.55 4.24
CA LEU A 94 -6.62 -16.24 5.44
C LEU A 94 -5.72 -15.31 6.25
N TYR A 95 -6.16 -14.87 7.43
CA TYR A 95 -5.33 -14.08 8.34
C TYR A 95 -4.19 -14.92 8.92
N HIS A 96 -3.00 -14.33 9.03
CA HIS A 96 -1.85 -15.03 9.64
C HIS A 96 -1.94 -15.18 11.16
N ARG A 97 -2.75 -14.35 11.83
CA ARG A 97 -2.89 -14.35 13.30
C ARG A 97 -4.33 -14.12 13.72
N ASP A 98 -4.74 -14.78 14.80
CA ASP A 98 -6.08 -14.61 15.38
C ASP A 98 -6.33 -13.16 15.82
N GLY A 99 -5.29 -12.44 16.28
CA GLY A 99 -5.40 -11.04 16.69
C GLY A 99 -5.93 -10.11 15.58
N TYR A 100 -5.73 -10.48 14.30
CA TYR A 100 -6.19 -9.69 13.15
C TYR A 100 -7.65 -9.94 12.79
N ALA A 101 -8.20 -11.09 13.20
CA ALA A 101 -9.59 -11.49 12.97
C ALA A 101 -10.44 -11.44 14.25
N ARG A 102 -9.85 -11.07 15.39
CA ARG A 102 -10.51 -11.05 16.71
C ARG A 102 -11.67 -10.06 16.73
N GLU A 103 -12.76 -10.47 17.37
CA GLU A 103 -13.90 -9.61 17.70
C GLU A 103 -14.28 -9.77 19.17
N TYR A 104 -14.43 -8.65 19.87
CA TYR A 104 -14.94 -8.61 21.24
C TYR A 104 -16.41 -8.17 21.22
N ARG A 105 -17.31 -9.02 21.69
CA ARG A 105 -18.73 -8.68 21.83
C ARG A 105 -19.00 -8.29 23.26
N PHE A 106 -19.68 -7.16 23.43
CA PHE A 106 -19.91 -6.58 24.74
C PHE A 106 -21.37 -6.74 25.15
N ASP A 107 -21.61 -7.17 26.39
CA ASP A 107 -22.90 -7.02 27.05
C ASP A 107 -23.06 -5.56 27.49
N GLU A 108 -23.61 -4.73 26.60
CA GLU A 108 -23.79 -3.29 26.85
C GLU A 108 -24.65 -3.01 28.08
N GLU A 109 -25.67 -3.83 28.37
CA GLU A 109 -26.51 -3.65 29.55
C GLU A 109 -25.76 -3.94 30.84
N GLY A 110 -25.03 -5.07 30.88
CA GLY A 110 -24.20 -5.44 32.02
C GLY A 110 -23.07 -4.43 32.27
N MET A 111 -22.43 -3.95 31.21
CA MET A 111 -21.40 -2.92 31.30
C MET A 111 -21.95 -1.59 31.78
N ASN A 112 -23.11 -1.15 31.29
CA ASN A 112 -23.72 0.12 31.72
C ASN A 112 -24.06 0.08 33.21
N ARG A 113 -24.58 -1.04 33.72
CA ARG A 113 -24.83 -1.24 35.16
C ARG A 113 -23.56 -1.21 36.00
N LEU A 114 -22.45 -1.72 35.47
CA LEU A 114 -21.16 -1.73 36.16
C LEU A 114 -20.50 -0.35 36.15
N MET A 115 -20.55 0.37 35.03
CA MET A 115 -20.00 1.73 34.90
C MET A 115 -20.75 2.75 35.76
N ALA A 116 -22.00 2.45 36.14
CA ALA A 116 -22.77 3.25 37.10
C ALA A 116 -22.33 3.03 38.57
N ARG A 117 -21.46 2.04 38.86
CA ARG A 117 -20.89 1.85 40.20
C ARG A 117 -19.62 2.70 40.35
N GLU A 118 -19.52 3.43 41.46
CA GLU A 118 -18.38 4.34 41.75
C GLU A 118 -17.02 3.61 41.86
N GLU A 119 -17.02 2.31 42.13
CA GLU A 119 -15.81 1.47 42.32
C GLU A 119 -15.31 0.81 41.02
N THR A 120 -15.39 1.48 39.87
CA THR A 120 -14.77 0.95 38.65
C THR A 120 -13.27 1.21 38.65
N PRO A 121 -12.40 0.18 38.66
CA PRO A 121 -10.96 0.39 38.61
C PRO A 121 -10.58 1.15 37.33
N LYS A 122 -9.67 2.12 37.41
CA LYS A 122 -9.25 2.92 36.23
C LYS A 122 -8.72 2.06 35.07
N ASP A 123 -8.11 0.92 35.39
CA ASP A 123 -7.62 -0.06 34.41
C ASP A 123 -8.75 -0.71 33.58
N PHE A 124 -9.97 -0.74 34.11
CA PHE A 124 -11.16 -1.29 33.46
C PHE A 124 -11.58 -0.47 32.25
N ALA A 125 -11.79 0.85 32.45
CA ALA A 125 -12.20 1.76 31.39
C ALA A 125 -11.16 1.83 30.26
N TRP A 126 -9.88 1.80 30.62
CA TRP A 126 -8.79 1.78 29.67
C TRP A 126 -8.74 0.48 28.85
N THR A 127 -8.92 -0.68 29.49
CA THR A 127 -8.98 -1.97 28.80
C THR A 127 -10.16 -2.03 27.85
N LEU A 128 -11.35 -1.62 28.31
CA LEU A 128 -12.54 -1.55 27.47
C LEU A 128 -12.32 -0.66 26.24
N HIS A 129 -11.72 0.51 26.44
CA HIS A 129 -11.37 1.40 25.34
C HIS A 129 -10.43 0.75 24.33
N ARG A 130 -9.39 0.03 24.79
CA ARG A 130 -8.49 -0.73 23.91
C ARG A 130 -9.22 -1.80 23.12
N LEU A 131 -10.11 -2.58 23.74
CA LEU A 131 -10.91 -3.60 23.05
C LEU A 131 -11.77 -2.98 21.94
N ARG A 132 -12.40 -1.82 22.22
CA ARG A 132 -13.17 -1.07 21.21
C ARG A 132 -12.29 -0.60 20.05
N LEU A 133 -11.07 -0.14 20.32
CA LEU A 133 -10.11 0.22 19.27
C LEU A 133 -9.69 -1.00 18.44
N ILE A 134 -9.44 -2.15 19.06
CA ILE A 134 -9.12 -3.42 18.38
C ILE A 134 -10.26 -3.81 17.44
N ASN A 135 -11.50 -3.85 17.94
CA ASN A 135 -12.69 -4.12 17.12
C ASN A 135 -12.81 -3.14 15.95
N THR A 136 -12.59 -1.86 16.22
CA THR A 136 -12.70 -0.81 15.20
C THR A 136 -11.72 -1.07 14.05
N ARG A 137 -10.46 -1.36 14.40
CA ARG A 137 -9.45 -1.69 13.39
C ARG A 137 -9.76 -2.99 12.66
N ASN A 138 -10.10 -4.07 13.37
CA ASN A 138 -10.32 -5.38 12.78
C ASN A 138 -11.53 -5.37 11.85
N ARG A 139 -12.67 -4.81 12.27
CA ARG A 139 -13.88 -4.68 11.44
C ARG A 139 -13.62 -3.86 10.18
N LEU A 140 -12.94 -2.71 10.31
CA LEU A 140 -12.59 -1.88 9.14
C LEU A 140 -11.63 -2.62 8.19
N THR A 141 -10.63 -3.31 8.73
CA THR A 141 -9.69 -4.11 7.95
C THR A 141 -10.41 -5.22 7.20
N HIS A 142 -11.28 -5.95 7.88
CA HIS A 142 -12.01 -7.06 7.30
C HIS A 142 -12.98 -6.62 6.21
N ALA A 143 -13.81 -5.62 6.47
CA ALA A 143 -14.72 -5.09 5.47
C ALA A 143 -13.96 -4.55 4.24
N LEU A 144 -12.82 -3.89 4.44
CA LEU A 144 -11.98 -3.43 3.35
C LEU A 144 -11.40 -4.60 2.53
N ILE A 145 -10.93 -5.66 3.19
CA ILE A 145 -10.44 -6.86 2.51
C ILE A 145 -11.55 -7.50 1.69
N GLN A 146 -12.75 -7.72 2.25
CA GLN A 146 -13.88 -8.30 1.53
C GLN A 146 -14.23 -7.49 0.27
N ALA A 147 -14.32 -6.17 0.40
CA ALA A 147 -14.63 -5.30 -0.73
C ALA A 147 -13.51 -5.30 -1.80
N VAL A 148 -12.25 -5.47 -1.39
CA VAL A 148 -11.10 -5.63 -2.30
C VAL A 148 -11.10 -6.99 -2.99
N LEU A 149 -11.44 -8.09 -2.30
CA LEU A 149 -11.54 -9.42 -2.90
C LEU A 149 -12.50 -9.43 -4.08
N VAL A 150 -13.62 -8.71 -3.97
CA VAL A 150 -14.60 -8.53 -5.05
C VAL A 150 -14.08 -7.58 -6.12
N SER A 151 -13.69 -6.36 -5.74
CA SER A 151 -13.39 -5.29 -6.70
C SER A 151 -12.11 -5.53 -7.52
N GLN A 152 -11.14 -6.25 -6.97
CA GLN A 152 -9.83 -6.51 -7.59
C GLN A 152 -9.60 -7.98 -7.93
N ALA A 153 -10.66 -8.80 -8.00
CA ALA A 153 -10.56 -10.25 -8.12
C ALA A 153 -9.63 -10.74 -9.25
N ALA A 154 -9.65 -10.09 -10.42
CA ALA A 154 -8.80 -10.45 -11.55
C ALA A 154 -7.30 -10.22 -11.25
N TYR A 155 -6.96 -9.08 -10.68
CA TYR A 155 -5.59 -8.77 -10.24
C TYR A 155 -5.12 -9.70 -9.13
N LEU A 156 -5.98 -10.01 -8.15
CA LEU A 156 -5.59 -10.83 -7.02
C LEU A 156 -5.25 -12.28 -7.42
N ARG A 157 -5.86 -12.78 -8.49
CA ARG A 157 -5.53 -14.08 -9.11
C ARG A 157 -4.25 -14.00 -9.95
N SER A 158 -4.18 -13.06 -10.87
CA SER A 158 -3.11 -13.02 -11.88
C SER A 158 -1.82 -12.39 -11.36
N GLY A 159 -1.92 -11.46 -10.41
CA GLY A 159 -0.85 -10.55 -10.00
C GLY A 159 -0.42 -9.55 -11.09
N GLN A 160 -1.13 -9.50 -12.22
CA GLN A 160 -0.76 -8.68 -13.38
C GLN A 160 -1.37 -7.29 -13.27
N ALA A 161 -0.54 -6.25 -13.42
CA ALA A 161 -0.98 -4.86 -13.27
C ALA A 161 -2.10 -4.44 -14.25
N LEU A 162 -2.23 -5.11 -15.40
CA LEU A 162 -3.29 -4.85 -16.39
C LEU A 162 -4.66 -5.34 -15.94
N SER A 163 -4.72 -6.27 -14.98
CA SER A 163 -5.96 -6.79 -14.41
C SER A 163 -6.48 -5.93 -13.25
N LEU A 164 -5.78 -4.85 -12.91
CA LEU A 164 -6.12 -3.98 -11.79
C LEU A 164 -7.20 -2.97 -12.21
N ASN A 165 -8.29 -2.96 -11.47
CA ASN A 165 -9.40 -2.03 -11.70
C ASN A 165 -9.13 -0.67 -11.03
N PRO A 166 -9.53 0.45 -11.65
CA PRO A 166 -9.56 1.73 -10.95
C PRO A 166 -10.46 1.64 -9.72
N LEU A 167 -9.92 1.93 -8.54
CA LEU A 167 -10.66 1.90 -7.28
C LEU A 167 -10.00 2.86 -6.31
N THR A 168 -10.58 4.03 -6.11
CA THR A 168 -10.04 5.00 -5.16
C THR A 168 -10.50 4.70 -3.73
N GLN A 169 -9.75 5.19 -2.74
CA GLN A 169 -10.15 5.10 -1.34
C GLN A 169 -11.47 5.85 -1.06
N ALA A 170 -11.84 6.83 -1.89
CA ALA A 170 -13.12 7.52 -1.78
C ALA A 170 -14.29 6.67 -2.29
N GLU A 171 -14.10 5.96 -3.40
CA GLU A 171 -15.10 5.03 -3.96
C GLU A 171 -15.37 3.88 -2.99
N ILE A 172 -14.31 3.23 -2.49
CA ILE A 172 -14.47 2.13 -1.52
C ILE A 172 -15.07 2.64 -0.19
N SER A 173 -14.74 3.86 0.25
CA SER A 173 -15.39 4.49 1.41
C SER A 173 -16.88 4.71 1.20
N SER A 174 -17.29 5.08 -0.01
CA SER A 174 -18.72 5.22 -0.36
C SER A 174 -19.41 3.86 -0.34
N GLN A 175 -18.78 2.85 -0.95
CA GLN A 175 -19.29 1.48 -0.97
C GLN A 175 -19.48 0.91 0.44
N LEU A 176 -18.46 1.01 1.29
CA LEU A 176 -18.52 0.53 2.68
C LEU A 176 -19.57 1.26 3.52
N ARG A 177 -19.93 2.51 3.18
CA ARG A 177 -21.01 3.24 3.85
C ARG A 177 -22.40 2.80 3.39
N SER A 178 -22.54 2.36 2.14
CA SER A 178 -23.82 1.84 1.63
C SER A 178 -24.15 0.43 2.13
N GLU A 179 -23.14 -0.37 2.46
CA GLU A 179 -23.30 -1.80 2.80
C GLU A 179 -23.84 -2.07 4.22
N SER A 180 -24.24 -1.04 4.98
CA SER A 180 -24.93 -1.05 6.31
C SER A 180 -24.41 -1.95 7.43
N SER A 181 -23.39 -2.79 7.19
CA SER A 181 -22.83 -3.77 8.12
C SER A 181 -21.82 -3.17 9.11
N LEU A 182 -21.25 -2.00 8.79
CA LEU A 182 -20.28 -1.33 9.63
C LEU A 182 -20.94 -0.36 10.60
N SER A 183 -20.86 -0.69 11.90
CA SER A 183 -21.24 0.19 13.02
C SER A 183 -20.38 1.47 13.13
N MET A 184 -19.35 1.64 12.28
CA MET A 184 -18.45 2.80 12.29
C MET A 184 -18.38 3.49 10.92
N VAL A 185 -18.03 4.77 10.92
CA VAL A 185 -17.80 5.53 9.68
C VAL A 185 -16.45 5.15 9.06
N ALA A 186 -16.49 4.53 7.88
CA ALA A 186 -15.32 4.20 7.06
C ALA A 186 -14.95 5.39 6.14
N ASP A 187 -14.46 6.49 6.70
CA ASP A 187 -14.02 7.65 5.90
C ASP A 187 -12.67 7.43 5.20
N PRO A 188 -12.37 8.14 4.09
CA PRO A 188 -11.13 7.95 3.33
C PRO A 188 -9.86 8.19 4.17
N GLY A 189 -9.92 9.06 5.19
CA GLY A 189 -8.80 9.34 6.08
C GLY A 189 -8.45 8.13 6.95
N ARG A 190 -9.46 7.47 7.54
CA ARG A 190 -9.26 6.22 8.29
C ARG A 190 -8.74 5.10 7.40
N ILE A 191 -9.29 4.96 6.19
CA ILE A 191 -8.84 3.95 5.23
C ILE A 191 -7.38 4.19 4.85
N SER A 192 -7.01 5.42 4.48
CA SER A 192 -5.64 5.80 4.13
C SER A 192 -4.63 5.44 5.21
N ARG A 193 -4.95 5.77 6.47
CA ARG A 193 -4.12 5.46 7.64
C ARG A 193 -3.95 3.96 7.83
N LEU A 194 -5.04 3.21 7.69
CA LEU A 194 -5.03 1.76 7.84
C LEU A 194 -4.18 1.09 6.76
N VAL A 195 -4.40 1.41 5.48
CA VAL A 195 -3.74 0.70 4.37
C VAL A 195 -2.26 1.03 4.21
N ARG A 196 -1.79 2.16 4.76
CA ARG A 196 -0.40 2.63 4.64
C ARG A 196 0.62 1.65 5.21
N GLY A 197 0.25 0.93 6.28
CA GLY A 197 1.15 0.02 7.00
C GLY A 197 0.88 -1.46 6.76
N LEU A 198 -0.03 -1.81 5.84
CA LEU A 198 -0.50 -3.18 5.64
C LEU A 198 -0.01 -3.73 4.31
N SER A 199 0.30 -5.02 4.30
CA SER A 199 0.60 -5.80 3.10
C SER A 199 -0.14 -7.14 3.16
N ILE A 200 -0.49 -7.67 2.01
CA ILE A 200 -1.14 -8.98 1.86
C ILE A 200 -0.32 -9.83 0.89
N ALA A 201 -0.41 -11.15 0.98
CA ALA A 201 0.13 -12.02 -0.05
C ALA A 201 -0.96 -12.38 -1.07
N LEU A 202 -0.60 -12.31 -2.34
CA LEU A 202 -1.44 -12.80 -3.44
C LEU A 202 -1.40 -14.33 -3.51
N ALA A 203 -2.28 -14.92 -4.33
CA ALA A 203 -2.33 -16.37 -4.54
C ALA A 203 -1.00 -16.96 -5.10
N ASN A 204 -0.18 -16.14 -5.75
CA ASN A 204 1.15 -16.52 -6.23
C ASN A 204 2.28 -16.33 -5.18
N GLY A 205 1.93 -16.06 -3.91
CA GLY A 205 2.86 -15.84 -2.81
C GLY A 205 3.55 -14.46 -2.80
N LYS A 206 3.30 -13.60 -3.80
CA LYS A 206 3.89 -12.26 -3.85
C LYS A 206 3.23 -11.36 -2.80
N ALA A 207 4.04 -10.77 -1.92
CA ALA A 207 3.59 -9.73 -1.02
C ALA A 207 3.34 -8.41 -1.77
N VAL A 208 2.17 -7.83 -1.58
CA VAL A 208 1.77 -6.53 -2.13
C VAL A 208 1.29 -5.60 -1.00
N PRO A 209 1.71 -4.33 -1.00
CA PRO A 209 1.15 -3.34 -0.09
C PRO A 209 -0.35 -3.14 -0.34
N LEU A 210 -1.14 -3.04 0.73
CA LEU A 210 -2.60 -2.91 0.59
C LEU A 210 -2.97 -1.59 -0.10
N ASN A 211 -2.18 -0.53 0.07
CA ASN A 211 -2.41 0.77 -0.57
C ASN A 211 -2.31 0.74 -2.11
N THR A 212 -1.64 -0.24 -2.71
CA THR A 212 -1.53 -0.35 -4.18
C THR A 212 -2.79 -0.91 -4.82
N LEU A 213 -3.69 -1.50 -4.03
CA LEU A 213 -4.98 -2.03 -4.49
C LEU A 213 -6.05 -0.96 -4.67
N PHE A 214 -5.68 0.31 -4.40
CA PHE A 214 -6.56 1.46 -4.58
C PHE A 214 -6.03 2.45 -5.63
N PRO A 215 -5.80 2.02 -6.88
CA PRO A 215 -5.22 2.88 -7.90
C PRO A 215 -6.23 3.93 -8.40
N LYS A 216 -5.74 5.12 -8.66
CA LYS A 216 -6.48 6.12 -9.44
C LYS A 216 -6.59 5.68 -10.90
N PRO A 217 -7.63 6.11 -11.65
CA PRO A 217 -7.75 5.79 -13.07
C PRO A 217 -6.50 6.08 -13.90
N ARG A 218 -5.83 7.22 -13.63
CA ARG A 218 -4.57 7.57 -14.30
C ARG A 218 -3.45 6.55 -14.07
N GLN A 219 -3.34 5.96 -12.88
CA GLN A 219 -2.31 4.95 -12.59
C GLN A 219 -2.57 3.67 -13.38
N VAL A 220 -3.83 3.25 -13.47
CA VAL A 220 -4.23 2.12 -14.32
C VAL A 220 -3.88 2.40 -15.77
N HIS A 221 -4.21 3.60 -16.28
CA HIS A 221 -3.82 4.00 -17.64
C HIS A 221 -2.30 3.97 -17.89
N CYS A 222 -1.48 4.34 -16.89
CA CYS A 222 -0.03 4.21 -16.99
C CYS A 222 0.41 2.77 -17.21
N HIS A 223 -0.19 1.78 -16.55
CA HIS A 223 0.13 0.36 -16.77
C HIS A 223 -0.16 -0.08 -18.19
N PHE A 224 -1.30 0.34 -18.76
CA PHE A 224 -1.65 0.02 -20.13
C PHE A 224 -0.73 0.67 -21.16
N VAL A 225 -0.40 1.96 -20.99
CA VAL A 225 0.54 2.67 -21.87
C VAL A 225 1.94 2.05 -21.79
N ASP A 226 2.44 1.79 -20.58
CA ASP A 226 3.73 1.15 -20.36
C ASP A 226 3.79 -0.24 -21.01
N HIS A 227 2.73 -1.05 -20.85
CA HIS A 227 2.64 -2.36 -21.48
C HIS A 227 2.70 -2.27 -23.00
N LEU A 228 1.85 -1.44 -23.64
CA LEU A 228 1.84 -1.29 -25.09
C LEU A 228 3.18 -0.84 -25.65
N ILE A 229 3.86 0.07 -24.95
CA ILE A 229 5.18 0.55 -25.36
C ILE A 229 6.22 -0.56 -25.21
N LYS A 230 6.13 -1.40 -24.18
CA LYS A 230 7.06 -2.53 -24.02
C LYS A 230 6.82 -3.62 -25.07
N THR A 231 5.57 -3.91 -25.42
CA THR A 231 5.22 -4.88 -26.48
C THR A 231 5.50 -4.35 -27.88
N GLU A 232 5.71 -3.05 -28.06
CA GLU A 232 6.00 -2.45 -29.38
C GLU A 232 7.24 -3.07 -30.04
N LYS A 233 8.26 -3.44 -29.25
CA LYS A 233 9.46 -4.11 -29.77
C LYS A 233 9.13 -5.46 -30.37
N THR A 234 8.36 -6.26 -29.67
CA THR A 234 7.90 -7.57 -30.12
C THR A 234 7.07 -7.43 -31.41
N PHE A 235 6.19 -6.44 -31.49
CA PHE A 235 5.43 -6.18 -32.72
C PHE A 235 6.29 -5.76 -33.91
N VAL A 236 7.40 -5.04 -33.67
CA VAL A 236 8.37 -4.70 -34.73
C VAL A 236 9.11 -5.95 -35.20
N GLU A 237 9.58 -6.79 -34.26
CA GLU A 237 10.29 -8.04 -34.55
C GLU A 237 9.41 -9.04 -35.31
N GLU A 238 8.11 -9.12 -34.96
CA GLU A 238 7.11 -9.95 -35.64
C GLU A 238 6.62 -9.34 -36.97
N GLY A 239 7.09 -8.15 -37.35
CA GLY A 239 6.72 -7.46 -38.58
C GLY A 239 5.28 -6.92 -38.61
N LEU A 240 4.58 -6.92 -37.47
CA LEU A 240 3.22 -6.40 -37.32
C LEU A 240 3.17 -4.87 -37.45
N ILE A 241 4.24 -4.18 -37.03
CA ILE A 241 4.41 -2.74 -37.18
C ILE A 241 5.79 -2.41 -37.73
N ARG A 242 5.89 -1.36 -38.57
CA ARG A 242 7.14 -0.95 -39.22
C ARG A 242 8.10 -0.16 -38.33
N GLY A 243 7.65 0.26 -37.15
CA GLY A 243 8.40 1.10 -36.23
C GLY A 243 7.60 1.37 -34.94
N PRO A 244 8.14 2.16 -34.00
CA PRO A 244 7.49 2.41 -32.71
C PRO A 244 6.08 2.98 -32.85
N LEU A 245 5.24 2.85 -31.83
CA LEU A 245 3.87 3.38 -31.93
C LEU A 245 3.87 4.90 -31.72
N THR A 246 3.02 5.61 -32.47
CA THR A 246 2.76 7.03 -32.20
C THR A 246 1.79 7.18 -31.01
N ASP A 247 1.82 8.32 -30.32
CA ASP A 247 0.90 8.58 -29.20
C ASP A 247 -0.59 8.46 -29.63
N GLU A 248 -0.90 8.79 -30.90
CA GLU A 248 -2.24 8.63 -31.49
C GLU A 248 -2.58 7.16 -31.72
N ALA A 249 -1.64 6.36 -32.23
CA ALA A 249 -1.82 4.93 -32.43
C ALA A 249 -2.03 4.19 -31.10
N ILE A 250 -1.28 4.56 -30.06
CA ILE A 250 -1.46 4.02 -28.71
C ILE A 250 -2.87 4.33 -28.21
N ALA A 251 -3.34 5.58 -28.34
CA ALA A 251 -4.70 5.94 -27.94
C ALA A 251 -5.78 5.14 -28.70
N ALA A 252 -5.58 4.92 -30.00
CA ALA A 252 -6.49 4.13 -30.83
C ALA A 252 -6.53 2.65 -30.40
N ILE A 253 -5.37 2.03 -30.13
CA ILE A 253 -5.28 0.65 -29.66
C ILE A 253 -5.95 0.49 -28.30
N LEU A 254 -5.67 1.38 -27.34
CA LEU A 254 -6.29 1.35 -26.01
C LEU A 254 -7.81 1.46 -26.07
N LYS A 255 -8.35 2.29 -26.97
CA LYS A 255 -9.79 2.41 -27.19
C LYS A 255 -10.38 1.14 -27.79
N ARG A 256 -9.71 0.55 -28.78
CA ARG A 256 -10.19 -0.63 -29.52
C ARG A 256 -10.14 -1.91 -28.69
N GLU A 257 -9.03 -2.15 -28.00
CA GLU A 257 -8.75 -3.44 -27.34
C GLU A 257 -9.13 -3.46 -25.87
N HIS A 258 -9.08 -2.30 -25.20
CA HIS A 258 -9.33 -2.20 -23.76
C HIS A 258 -10.49 -1.26 -23.40
N GLY A 259 -11.14 -0.64 -24.39
CA GLY A 259 -12.22 0.33 -24.16
C GLY A 259 -11.78 1.65 -23.52
N ILE A 260 -10.48 1.87 -23.33
CA ILE A 260 -9.92 3.04 -22.62
C ILE A 260 -9.82 4.22 -23.59
N ARG A 261 -10.60 5.27 -23.33
CA ARG A 261 -10.61 6.50 -24.15
C ARG A 261 -9.63 7.52 -23.62
N LEU A 262 -8.45 7.62 -24.24
CA LEU A 262 -7.46 8.66 -23.95
C LEU A 262 -7.29 9.59 -25.14
N SER A 263 -6.98 10.86 -24.85
CA SER A 263 -6.49 11.78 -25.88
C SER A 263 -5.02 11.52 -26.16
N ARG A 264 -4.55 11.85 -27.37
CA ARG A 264 -3.12 11.86 -27.70
C ARG A 264 -2.28 12.64 -26.69
N ARG A 265 -2.75 13.81 -26.23
CA ARG A 265 -2.07 14.63 -25.23
C ARG A 265 -1.96 13.90 -23.88
N THR A 266 -2.99 13.16 -23.49
CA THR A 266 -2.97 12.37 -22.26
C THR A 266 -1.95 11.24 -22.35
N VAL A 267 -1.88 10.54 -23.48
CA VAL A 267 -0.85 9.50 -23.73
C VAL A 267 0.54 10.10 -23.66
N ALA A 268 0.77 11.25 -24.32
CA ALA A 268 2.06 11.94 -24.27
C ALA A 268 2.47 12.34 -22.84
N ASN A 269 1.52 12.82 -22.03
CA ASN A 269 1.76 13.17 -20.63
C ASN A 269 2.10 11.94 -19.79
N ILE A 270 1.33 10.85 -19.94
CA ILE A 270 1.62 9.57 -19.26
C ILE A 270 3.01 9.06 -19.64
N ARG A 271 3.34 9.11 -20.93
CA ARG A 271 4.65 8.73 -21.45
C ARG A 271 5.78 9.56 -20.83
N HIS A 272 5.56 10.86 -20.69
CA HIS A 272 6.50 11.76 -20.00
C HIS A 272 6.64 11.41 -18.52
N ASP A 273 5.53 11.14 -17.80
CA ASP A 273 5.56 10.71 -16.39
C ASP A 273 6.35 9.40 -16.21
N LEU A 274 6.27 8.51 -17.19
CA LEU A 274 7.01 7.24 -17.23
C LEU A 274 8.47 7.42 -17.72
N ALA A 275 8.91 8.65 -18.00
CA ALA A 275 10.21 8.97 -18.56
C ALA A 275 10.52 8.25 -19.90
N ILE A 276 9.48 7.97 -20.69
CA ILE A 276 9.60 7.32 -21.98
C ILE A 276 9.76 8.39 -23.09
N PRO A 277 10.77 8.28 -23.98
CA PRO A 277 10.95 9.23 -25.08
C PRO A 277 9.80 9.22 -26.09
N ASP A 278 9.67 10.29 -26.87
CA ASP A 278 8.67 10.36 -27.95
C ASP A 278 8.94 9.35 -29.08
N TYR A 279 7.97 9.18 -29.98
CA TYR A 279 8.08 8.28 -31.13
C TYR A 279 9.35 8.50 -31.96
N LYS A 280 9.74 9.76 -32.25
CA LYS A 280 10.91 10.06 -33.08
C LYS A 280 12.19 9.61 -32.41
N ARG A 281 12.36 9.95 -31.13
CA ARG A 281 13.52 9.54 -30.34
C ARG A 281 13.55 8.04 -30.10
N ARG A 282 12.39 7.38 -29.96
CA ARG A 282 12.30 5.91 -29.88
C ARG A 282 12.68 5.24 -31.19
N SER A 283 12.29 5.82 -32.32
CA SER A 283 12.66 5.34 -33.66
C SER A 283 14.13 5.54 -33.98
N GLN A 284 14.76 6.57 -33.41
CA GLN A 284 16.19 6.85 -33.55
C GLN A 284 17.04 6.07 -32.55
N ARG A 285 16.46 5.46 -31.51
CA ARG A 285 17.22 4.80 -30.45
C ARG A 285 17.89 3.48 -30.86
N THR A 286 17.83 3.13 -32.14
CA THR A 286 18.81 2.27 -32.80
C THR A 286 20.24 2.83 -32.65
N ASP A 287 20.39 4.15 -32.53
CA ASP A 287 21.69 4.83 -32.50
C ASP A 287 22.44 4.77 -31.17
N TYR A 288 21.85 4.48 -30.01
CA TYR A 288 22.67 4.39 -28.79
C TYR A 288 23.46 3.07 -28.74
N LEU A 289 22.94 1.99 -29.31
CA LEU A 289 23.67 0.73 -29.47
C LEU A 289 24.56 0.75 -30.72
N ALA A 290 24.10 1.36 -31.83
CA ALA A 290 24.92 1.52 -33.04
C ALA A 290 26.08 2.52 -32.86
N ALA A 291 25.87 3.64 -32.16
CA ALA A 291 26.94 4.58 -31.79
C ALA A 291 27.87 4.01 -30.72
N THR A 292 27.52 2.88 -30.10
CA THR A 292 28.35 2.21 -29.09
C THR A 292 29.05 0.93 -29.54
N GLU A 293 28.96 0.57 -30.83
CA GLU A 293 29.66 -0.59 -31.41
C GLU A 293 31.20 -0.52 -31.29
N GLY A 294 31.76 0.65 -30.96
CA GLY A 294 33.19 0.85 -30.67
C GLY A 294 33.57 0.95 -29.19
N PHE A 295 32.63 0.91 -28.24
CA PHE A 295 32.98 0.93 -26.81
C PHE A 295 33.27 -0.47 -26.28
N SER A 296 34.05 -0.52 -25.20
CA SER A 296 34.32 -1.76 -24.46
C SER A 296 33.02 -2.40 -23.97
N ALA A 297 32.98 -3.73 -23.95
CA ALA A 297 31.86 -4.50 -23.40
C ALA A 297 31.44 -4.00 -22.01
N LEU A 298 30.14 -3.96 -21.77
CA LEU A 298 29.56 -3.46 -20.52
C LEU A 298 30.04 -4.28 -19.32
N VAL A 299 30.70 -3.63 -18.35
CA VAL A 299 31.26 -4.28 -17.15
C VAL A 299 30.57 -3.75 -15.88
N PRO A 300 30.20 -4.61 -14.92
CA PRO A 300 29.62 -4.17 -13.66
C PRO A 300 30.63 -3.38 -12.80
N LEU A 301 30.19 -2.31 -12.12
CA LEU A 301 31.00 -1.50 -11.18
C LEU A 301 31.35 -2.29 -9.92
N THR A 302 32.25 -3.25 -10.06
CA THR A 302 32.86 -4.01 -8.97
C THR A 302 34.37 -3.90 -9.07
N ALA A 303 35.06 -3.84 -7.93
CA ALA A 303 36.51 -3.71 -7.90
C ALA A 303 37.23 -4.88 -8.61
N GLN A 304 36.61 -6.06 -8.65
CA GLN A 304 37.14 -7.20 -9.37
C GLN A 304 37.00 -7.02 -10.88
N ALA A 305 35.81 -6.69 -11.37
CA ALA A 305 35.57 -6.55 -12.80
C ALA A 305 36.31 -5.36 -13.43
N LEU A 306 36.49 -4.26 -12.69
CA LEU A 306 37.33 -3.14 -13.13
C LEU A 306 38.79 -3.54 -13.32
N ARG A 307 39.35 -4.37 -12.43
CA ARG A 307 40.75 -4.80 -12.51
C ARG A 307 41.03 -5.74 -13.68
N THR A 308 40.04 -6.54 -14.09
CA THR A 308 40.18 -7.46 -15.22
C THR A 308 39.83 -6.83 -16.56
N ALA A 309 38.87 -5.90 -16.60
CA ALA A 309 38.29 -5.40 -17.84
C ALA A 309 38.73 -4.00 -18.25
N VAL A 310 39.35 -3.21 -17.35
CA VAL A 310 39.87 -1.88 -17.69
C VAL A 310 41.37 -1.99 -18.03
N PRO A 311 41.77 -1.79 -19.29
CA PRO A 311 43.16 -1.76 -19.72
C PRO A 311 43.95 -0.64 -19.03
N ALA A 312 45.29 -0.79 -18.93
CA ALA A 312 46.18 0.22 -18.33
C ALA A 312 46.40 1.48 -19.20
N GLN A 313 45.82 1.53 -20.41
CA GLN A 313 45.92 2.66 -21.33
C GLN A 313 44.77 3.66 -21.10
N SER A 314 45.00 4.93 -21.43
CA SER A 314 43.96 5.96 -21.34
C SER A 314 42.85 5.74 -22.38
N GLY A 315 41.59 5.79 -21.95
CA GLY A 315 40.42 5.59 -22.81
C GLY A 315 39.11 5.97 -22.11
N VAL A 316 38.01 5.94 -22.85
CA VAL A 316 36.65 6.15 -22.32
C VAL A 316 36.01 4.78 -22.06
N TYR A 317 35.63 4.53 -20.81
CA TYR A 317 35.03 3.26 -20.37
C TYR A 317 33.64 3.50 -19.79
N GLU A 318 32.65 2.74 -20.25
CA GLU A 318 31.32 2.76 -19.66
C GLU A 318 31.22 1.75 -18.53
N ILE A 319 30.87 2.22 -17.34
CA ILE A 319 30.77 1.39 -16.14
C ILE A 319 29.37 1.55 -15.56
N ARG A 320 28.64 0.44 -15.40
CA ARG A 320 27.31 0.46 -14.80
C ARG A 320 27.38 0.30 -13.30
N THR A 321 26.76 1.21 -12.55
CA THR A 321 26.42 0.94 -11.16
C THR A 321 25.43 -0.23 -11.12
N PRO A 322 25.60 -1.23 -10.22
CA PRO A 322 24.52 -2.17 -9.97
C PRO A 322 23.30 -1.35 -9.58
N PHE A 323 22.17 -1.61 -10.25
CA PHE A 323 20.91 -0.90 -10.05
C PHE A 323 20.44 -1.13 -8.60
N THR A 324 20.91 -0.32 -7.65
CA THR A 324 20.36 -0.27 -6.31
C THR A 324 19.20 0.70 -6.34
N PHE A 325 17.98 0.15 -6.40
CA PHE A 325 16.76 0.89 -6.17
C PHE A 325 16.83 1.49 -4.75
N ARG A 326 17.25 2.74 -4.62
CA ARG A 326 17.01 3.52 -3.41
C ARG A 326 15.79 4.39 -3.65
N LEU A 327 14.68 4.02 -3.03
CA LEU A 327 13.55 4.92 -2.79
C LEU A 327 14.06 6.04 -1.89
N SER A 328 14.55 7.15 -2.45
CA SER A 328 14.94 8.32 -1.69
C SER A 328 13.75 9.24 -1.48
N GLY A 329 13.10 9.10 -0.33
CA GLY A 329 12.76 10.29 0.44
C GLY A 329 13.99 10.60 1.30
N GLU A 330 14.82 11.55 0.85
CA GLU A 330 15.73 12.37 1.66
C GLU A 330 16.55 13.26 0.72
N GLU A 331 16.12 14.52 0.59
CA GLU A 331 17.01 15.61 0.20
C GLU A 331 17.99 15.87 1.34
N LYS A 332 19.29 15.71 1.10
CA LYS A 332 20.34 16.42 1.85
C LYS A 332 21.49 16.84 0.93
N ASN A 333 21.50 18.14 0.65
CA ASN A 333 22.63 19.06 0.46
C ASN A 333 23.99 18.49 -0.01
N TRP A 334 24.39 18.88 -1.22
CA TRP A 334 25.81 19.03 -1.57
C TRP A 334 26.26 20.49 -1.35
N PRO A 335 27.40 20.75 -0.70
CA PRO A 335 27.96 22.09 -0.57
C PRO A 335 28.75 22.46 -1.83
N GLY A 336 28.59 23.71 -2.27
CA GLY A 336 29.24 24.22 -3.49
C GLY A 336 30.74 24.47 -3.36
N LYS A 337 31.34 24.81 -4.51
CA LYS A 337 32.42 25.79 -4.61
C LYS A 337 32.50 26.35 -6.05
N SER A 338 32.22 27.65 -6.09
CA SER A 338 32.63 28.72 -7.01
C SER A 338 33.78 28.46 -8.00
N VAL A 339 33.61 29.00 -9.22
CA VAL A 339 34.68 29.64 -10.00
C VAL A 339 34.10 30.93 -10.63
N PRO A 340 34.79 32.09 -10.55
CA PRO A 340 34.31 33.33 -11.16
C PRO A 340 34.66 33.36 -12.65
N VAL A 341 33.79 34.03 -13.40
CA VAL A 341 33.97 34.32 -14.83
C VAL A 341 34.99 35.45 -14.99
N VAL A 342 35.99 35.22 -15.85
CA VAL A 342 36.71 36.27 -16.58
C VAL A 342 36.31 36.13 -18.05
#